data_AF-A0AAU3P1U1-F1
#
_entry.id   AF-A0AAU3P1U1-F1
#
_cell.length_a   1.000
_cell.length_b   1.000
_cell.length_c   1.000
_cell.angle_alpha   90.00
_cell.angle_beta   90.00
_cell.angle_gamma   90.00
#
_symmetry.space_group_name_H-M   'P 1'
#
loop_
_entity.id
_entity.type
_entity.pdbx_description
1 polymer ?
#
loop_
_entity_poly.entity_id
_entity_poly.type
_entity_poly.pdbx_seq_one_letter_code
_entity_poly.pdbx_strand_id
1 'polypeptide(L)'
;MRDTLVLNASFEPLSTVTLNRAVVLVLQDKAVVEQAHPGLRVRAAAVDIPVPQVIRLCRYVRVPFRRQAPWSRRGVLVRDQHRCAYCGRRATTVDHVVPRSRGGADSWLNTVASCAEDNHRKADRTPEQAGMPLLREPFEPTPADAMLLTLGQSEREALPAWLARTAA
;
A
#
# COMPACT_ATOMS: atom_id res chain seq x y z
N MET A 1 1.68 -17.20 5.94
CA MET A 1 1.30 -17.56 4.57
C MET A 1 1.77 -16.44 3.67
N ARG A 2 2.39 -16.75 2.52
CA ARG A 2 2.84 -15.73 1.56
C ARG A 2 1.70 -15.44 0.60
N ASP A 3 1.30 -14.18 0.53
CA ASP A 3 0.24 -13.74 -0.38
C ASP A 3 0.87 -13.37 -1.74
N THR A 4 0.17 -13.70 -2.81
CA THR A 4 0.53 -13.36 -4.20
C THR A 4 -0.34 -12.18 -4.64
N LEU A 5 0.29 -11.14 -5.18
CA LEU A 5 -0.40 -10.01 -5.78
C LEU A 5 -1.03 -10.41 -7.12
N VAL A 6 -2.31 -10.09 -7.31
CA VAL A 6 -3.02 -10.26 -8.57
C VAL A 6 -3.18 -8.91 -9.24
N LEU A 7 -2.77 -8.83 -10.49
CA LEU A 7 -2.96 -7.70 -11.37
C LEU A 7 -4.08 -7.98 -12.36
N ASN A 8 -4.76 -6.92 -12.77
CA ASN A 8 -5.64 -6.97 -13.92
C ASN A 8 -4.82 -7.08 -15.23
N ALA A 9 -5.48 -7.42 -16.34
CA ALA A 9 -4.82 -7.48 -17.65
C ALA A 9 -4.15 -6.15 -18.06
N SER A 10 -4.61 -5.03 -17.52
CA SER A 10 -4.06 -3.67 -17.67
C SER A 10 -2.94 -3.33 -16.68
N PHE A 11 -2.37 -4.31 -15.97
CA PHE A 11 -1.26 -4.16 -15.00
C PHE A 11 -1.57 -3.39 -13.71
N GLU A 12 -2.81 -2.94 -13.53
CA GLU A 12 -3.27 -2.36 -12.27
C GLU A 12 -3.46 -3.44 -11.18
N PRO A 13 -3.11 -3.15 -9.91
CA PRO A 13 -3.40 -4.03 -8.78
C PRO A 13 -4.90 -4.33 -8.66
N LEU A 14 -5.25 -5.61 -8.50
CA LEU A 14 -6.64 -6.09 -8.41
C LEU A 14 -7.00 -6.68 -7.04
N SER A 15 -6.23 -7.66 -6.54
CA SER A 15 -6.37 -8.21 -5.18
C SER A 15 -5.12 -8.99 -4.74
N THR A 16 -5.10 -9.51 -3.52
CA THR A 16 -4.14 -10.54 -3.10
C THR A 16 -4.84 -11.89 -2.99
N VAL A 17 -4.10 -12.96 -3.27
CA VAL A 17 -4.58 -14.34 -3.12
C VAL A 17 -3.52 -15.20 -2.45
N THR A 18 -3.92 -16.31 -1.85
CA THR A 18 -2.95 -17.28 -1.32
C THR A 18 -2.12 -17.90 -2.45
N LEU A 19 -0.90 -18.34 -2.13
CA LEU A 19 -0.03 -19.05 -3.07
C LEU A 19 -0.73 -20.19 -3.80
N ASN A 20 -1.50 -21.03 -3.09
CA ASN A 20 -2.22 -22.15 -3.69
C ASN A 20 -3.21 -21.68 -4.76
N ARG A 21 -3.95 -20.60 -4.49
CA ARG A 21 -4.90 -20.03 -5.45
C ARG A 21 -4.18 -19.41 -6.65
N ALA A 22 -3.05 -18.75 -6.45
CA ALA A 22 -2.24 -18.23 -7.53
C ALA A 22 -1.73 -19.34 -8.46
N VAL A 23 -1.22 -20.44 -7.91
CA VAL A 23 -0.76 -21.60 -8.67
C VAL A 23 -1.90 -22.20 -9.49
N VAL A 24 -3.10 -22.35 -8.92
CA VAL A 24 -4.29 -22.83 -9.64
C VAL A 24 -4.64 -21.91 -10.82
N LEU A 25 -4.57 -20.59 -10.66
CA LEU A 25 -4.87 -19.64 -11.75
C LEU A 25 -3.85 -19.75 -12.89
N VAL A 26 -2.57 -19.95 -12.57
CA VAL A 26 -1.50 -20.12 -13.56
C VAL A 26 -1.67 -21.45 -14.31
N LEU A 27 -1.90 -22.56 -13.59
CA LEU A 27 -2.11 -23.88 -14.18
C LEU A 27 -3.34 -23.97 -15.09
N GLN A 28 -4.34 -23.10 -14.88
CA GLN A 28 -5.54 -23.02 -15.71
C GLN A 28 -5.41 -22.03 -16.87
N ASP A 29 -4.20 -21.50 -17.15
CA ASP A 29 -3.93 -20.45 -18.15
C ASP A 29 -4.78 -19.18 -17.97
N LYS A 30 -5.29 -18.94 -16.76
CA LYS A 30 -6.08 -17.76 -16.41
C LYS A 30 -5.21 -16.59 -15.97
N ALA A 31 -3.98 -16.85 -15.58
CA ALA A 31 -3.01 -15.84 -15.18
C ALA A 31 -1.60 -16.21 -15.62
N VAL A 32 -0.78 -15.18 -15.85
CA VAL A 32 0.66 -15.30 -16.15
C VAL A 32 1.46 -14.83 -14.93
N VAL A 33 2.60 -15.47 -14.68
CA VAL A 33 3.54 -15.04 -13.63
C VAL A 33 4.35 -13.84 -14.14
N GLU A 34 4.14 -12.68 -13.53
CA GLU A 34 4.93 -11.46 -13.83
C GLU A 34 6.18 -11.38 -12.98
N GLN A 35 6.11 -11.89 -11.74
CA GLN A 35 7.26 -11.98 -10.85
C GLN A 35 7.18 -13.25 -10.02
N ALA A 36 8.30 -13.94 -9.94
CA ALA A 36 8.46 -15.14 -9.13
C ALA A 36 9.52 -14.95 -8.04
N HIS A 37 9.39 -15.72 -6.97
CA HIS A 37 10.39 -15.77 -5.93
C HIS A 37 11.69 -16.41 -6.46
N PRO A 38 12.86 -15.80 -6.24
CA PRO A 38 14.14 -16.39 -6.63
C PRO A 38 14.35 -17.75 -5.96
N GLY A 39 14.66 -18.78 -6.73
CA GLY A 39 15.06 -20.11 -6.21
C GLY A 39 13.95 -20.98 -5.61
N LEU A 40 12.71 -20.48 -5.47
CA LEU A 40 11.60 -21.29 -4.95
C LEU A 40 10.67 -21.75 -6.07
N ARG A 41 10.29 -23.02 -6.01
CA ARG A 41 9.50 -23.69 -7.05
C ARG A 41 8.44 -24.58 -6.44
N VAL A 42 7.28 -24.63 -7.09
CA VAL A 42 6.21 -25.60 -6.82
C VAL A 42 6.43 -26.79 -7.74
N ARG A 43 6.61 -27.98 -7.14
CA ARG A 43 6.91 -29.23 -7.84
C ARG A 43 5.80 -30.25 -7.60
N ALA A 44 5.35 -30.90 -8.66
CA ALA A 44 4.56 -32.13 -8.62
C ALA A 44 4.98 -33.05 -9.77
N ALA A 45 4.41 -34.24 -9.87
CA ALA A 45 4.83 -35.26 -10.83
C ALA A 45 4.93 -34.76 -12.29
N ALA A 46 4.03 -33.87 -12.72
CA ALA A 46 4.02 -33.26 -14.05
C ALA A 46 4.08 -31.72 -14.04
N VAL A 47 4.41 -31.11 -12.89
CA VAL A 47 4.32 -29.66 -12.71
C VAL A 47 5.63 -29.13 -12.14
N ASP A 48 6.18 -28.11 -12.79
CA ASP A 48 7.32 -27.35 -12.27
C ASP A 48 7.12 -25.85 -12.55
N ILE A 49 6.62 -25.12 -11.56
CA ILE A 49 6.27 -23.70 -11.69
C ILE A 49 7.07 -22.89 -10.66
N PRO A 50 7.70 -21.77 -11.05
CA PRO A 50 8.33 -20.88 -10.09
C PRO A 50 7.28 -20.28 -9.14
N VAL A 51 7.59 -20.15 -7.84
CA VAL A 51 6.62 -19.66 -6.85
C VAL A 51 6.19 -18.21 -7.20
N PRO A 52 4.91 -17.97 -7.54
CA PRO A 52 4.46 -16.64 -7.97
C PRO A 52 4.41 -15.65 -6.80
N GLN A 53 5.01 -14.48 -6.99
CA GLN A 53 4.87 -13.30 -6.13
C GLN A 53 3.86 -12.32 -6.72
N VAL A 54 3.86 -12.16 -8.03
CA VAL A 54 2.92 -11.32 -8.78
C VAL A 54 2.41 -12.10 -9.97
N ILE A 55 1.08 -12.20 -10.11
CA ILE A 55 0.43 -12.77 -11.29
C ILE A 55 -0.45 -11.71 -11.95
N ARG A 56 -0.61 -11.80 -13.27
CA ARG A 56 -1.51 -10.96 -14.06
C ARG A 56 -2.58 -11.81 -14.72
N LEU A 57 -3.83 -11.41 -14.58
CA LEU A 57 -4.94 -12.09 -15.26
C LEU A 57 -4.83 -11.93 -16.77
N CYS A 58 -5.11 -13.00 -17.51
CA CYS A 58 -5.11 -12.99 -18.98
C CYS A 58 -6.27 -12.17 -19.57
N ARG A 59 -7.34 -11.97 -18.80
CA ARG A 59 -8.53 -11.21 -19.22
C ARG A 59 -8.78 -10.04 -18.29
N TYR A 60 -9.28 -8.95 -18.86
CA TYR A 60 -9.65 -7.78 -18.08
C TYR A 60 -10.87 -8.08 -17.21
N VAL A 61 -10.77 -7.85 -15.91
CA VAL A 61 -11.86 -7.95 -14.95
C VAL A 61 -12.30 -6.55 -14.56
N ARG A 62 -13.57 -6.20 -14.85
CA ARG A 62 -14.17 -4.96 -14.39
C ARG A 62 -14.65 -5.14 -12.95
N VAL A 63 -14.02 -4.43 -12.01
CA VAL A 63 -14.50 -4.37 -10.62
C VAL A 63 -15.48 -3.21 -10.51
N PRO A 64 -16.79 -3.47 -10.34
CA PRO A 64 -17.82 -2.44 -10.48
C PRO A 64 -17.76 -1.35 -9.39
N PHE A 65 -17.06 -1.60 -8.27
CA PHE A 65 -16.88 -0.61 -7.20
C PHE A 65 -15.51 -0.77 -6.57
N ARG A 66 -14.53 0.02 -7.03
CA ARG A 66 -13.31 0.24 -6.26
C ARG A 66 -13.62 1.25 -5.16
N ARG A 67 -14.08 0.78 -4.00
CA ARG A 67 -14.24 1.66 -2.82
C ARG A 67 -12.87 2.25 -2.48
N GLN A 68 -12.84 3.57 -2.24
CA GLN A 68 -11.67 4.23 -1.65
C GLN A 68 -11.25 3.49 -0.38
N ALA A 69 -9.95 3.44 -0.10
CA ALA A 69 -9.48 2.85 1.15
C ALA A 69 -10.16 3.56 2.32
N PRO A 70 -10.80 2.82 3.26
CA PRO A 70 -11.27 3.43 4.48
C PRO A 70 -10.06 4.03 5.20
N TRP A 71 -10.25 5.23 5.73
CA TRP A 71 -9.23 5.86 6.55
C TRP A 71 -8.87 4.97 7.75
N SER A 72 -7.58 4.86 8.04
CA SER A 72 -7.08 4.24 9.26
C SER A 72 -5.71 4.79 9.61
N ARG A 73 -5.36 4.84 10.90
CA ARG A 73 -4.03 5.28 11.35
C ARG A 73 -2.90 4.46 10.74
N ARG A 74 -3.09 3.14 10.66
CA ARG A 74 -2.15 2.24 9.96
C ARG A 74 -2.02 2.65 8.50
N GLY A 75 -3.15 2.88 7.82
CA GLY A 75 -3.17 3.35 6.44
C GLY A 75 -2.37 4.64 6.22
N VAL A 76 -2.49 5.63 7.11
CA VAL A 76 -1.74 6.90 7.02
C VAL A 76 -0.23 6.69 7.16
N LEU A 77 0.21 5.94 8.18
CA LEU A 77 1.63 5.61 8.37
C LEU A 77 2.21 4.94 7.13
N VAL A 78 1.41 4.07 6.53
CA VAL A 78 1.78 3.23 5.41
C VAL A 78 1.76 4.02 4.08
N ARG A 79 0.83 4.98 3.92
CA ARG A 79 0.78 5.95 2.81
C ARG A 79 2.03 6.82 2.80
N ASP A 80 2.44 7.29 3.98
CA ASP A 80 3.58 8.18 4.16
C ASP A 80 4.91 7.42 4.35
N GLN A 81 4.94 6.12 4.03
CA GLN A 81 6.14 5.27 4.08
C GLN A 81 6.85 5.29 5.45
N HIS A 82 6.08 5.44 6.53
CA HIS A 82 6.58 5.62 7.89
C HIS A 82 7.60 6.78 8.01
N ARG A 83 7.42 7.85 7.23
CA ARG A 83 8.24 9.08 7.33
C ARG A 83 7.42 10.20 7.94
N CYS A 84 8.03 10.91 8.89
CA CYS A 84 7.43 12.06 9.55
C CYS A 84 7.26 13.18 8.53
N ALA A 85 6.04 13.70 8.40
CA ALA A 85 5.72 14.78 7.47
C ALA A 85 6.39 16.11 7.83
N TYR A 86 6.97 16.25 9.03
CA TYR A 86 7.65 17.47 9.47
C TYR A 86 9.17 17.39 9.34
N CYS A 87 9.80 16.31 9.84
CA CYS A 87 11.26 16.18 9.87
C CYS A 87 11.84 15.08 8.97
N GLY A 88 11.00 14.26 8.34
CA GLY A 88 11.43 13.16 7.46
C GLY A 88 12.01 11.92 8.18
N ARG A 89 12.19 11.96 9.51
CA ARG A 89 12.61 10.81 10.33
C ARG A 89 11.49 9.76 10.41
N ARG A 90 11.76 8.61 11.04
CA ARG A 90 10.77 7.53 11.19
C ARG A 90 9.54 8.00 11.96
N ALA A 91 8.37 7.80 11.38
CA ALA A 91 7.07 8.04 12.00
C ALA A 91 6.54 6.80 12.70
N THR A 92 5.95 7.01 13.87
CA THR A 92 5.34 5.97 14.71
C THR A 92 3.91 6.31 15.12
N THR A 93 3.47 7.53 14.81
CA THR A 93 2.17 8.08 15.19
C THR A 93 1.57 8.84 14.00
N VAL A 94 0.30 9.23 14.13
CA VAL A 94 -0.43 10.03 13.16
C VAL A 94 -0.81 11.33 13.84
N ASP A 95 -0.58 12.44 13.16
CA ASP A 95 -0.97 13.78 13.59
C ASP A 95 -2.04 14.35 12.64
N HIS A 96 -2.91 15.20 13.19
CA HIS A 96 -3.94 15.90 12.45
C HIS A 96 -3.45 17.28 12.03
N VAL A 97 -3.50 17.60 10.74
CA VAL A 97 -3.10 18.92 10.20
C VAL A 97 -3.92 20.03 10.87
N VAL A 98 -5.24 19.90 10.84
CA VAL A 98 -6.14 20.65 11.73
C VAL A 98 -6.38 19.79 12.99
N PRO A 99 -5.98 20.26 14.19
CA PRO A 99 -6.15 19.50 15.43
C PRO A 99 -7.60 19.12 15.71
N ARG A 100 -7.82 17.94 16.31
CA ARG A 100 -9.16 17.48 16.71
C ARG A 100 -9.89 18.44 17.65
N SER A 101 -9.16 19.10 18.57
CA SER A 101 -9.70 20.11 19.47
C SER A 101 -10.29 21.33 18.74
N ARG A 102 -9.95 21.50 17.46
CA ARG A 102 -10.44 22.57 16.58
C ARG A 102 -11.34 22.05 15.46
N GLY A 103 -11.90 20.85 15.62
CA GLY A 103 -12.83 20.25 14.66
C GLY A 103 -12.19 19.46 13.52
N GLY A 104 -10.88 19.19 13.59
CA GLY A 104 -10.20 18.37 12.58
C GLY A 104 -10.75 16.94 12.51
N ALA A 105 -11.10 16.50 11.30
CA ALA A 105 -11.65 15.18 11.04
C ALA A 105 -10.57 14.09 10.97
N ASP A 106 -10.96 12.85 11.28
CA ASP A 106 -10.18 11.65 10.97
C ASP A 106 -10.32 11.32 9.47
N SER A 107 -9.51 11.96 8.63
CA SER A 107 -9.56 11.80 7.17
C SER A 107 -8.17 11.74 6.55
N TRP A 108 -8.09 11.17 5.33
CA TRP A 108 -6.84 11.13 4.57
C TRP A 108 -6.24 12.52 4.36
N LEU A 109 -7.08 13.51 4.07
CA LEU A 109 -6.68 14.89 3.79
C LEU A 109 -6.33 15.70 5.03
N ASN A 110 -6.69 15.23 6.23
CA ASN A 110 -6.39 15.94 7.48
C ASN A 110 -5.38 15.21 8.37
N THR A 111 -4.82 14.07 7.93
CA THR A 111 -3.90 13.30 8.77
C THR A 111 -2.61 12.96 8.03
N VAL A 112 -1.50 13.02 8.77
CA VAL A 112 -0.15 12.74 8.29
C VAL A 112 0.61 11.87 9.27
N ALA A 113 1.57 11.09 8.80
CA ALA A 113 2.48 10.36 9.65
C ALA A 113 3.43 11.33 10.38
N SER A 114 3.64 11.14 11.67
CA SER A 114 4.53 11.95 12.49
C SER A 114 5.37 11.10 13.45
N CYS A 115 6.51 11.63 13.86
CA CYS A 115 7.21 11.13 15.04
C CYS A 115 6.59 11.71 16.31
N ALA A 116 6.78 11.06 17.45
CA ALA A 116 6.21 11.52 18.72
C ALA A 116 6.70 12.92 19.12
N GLU A 117 7.96 13.23 18.84
CA GLU A 117 8.59 14.53 19.14
C GLU A 117 7.93 15.69 18.38
N ASP A 118 7.82 15.58 17.05
CA ASP A 118 7.18 16.62 16.24
C ASP A 118 5.67 16.72 16.53
N ASN A 119 4.99 15.60 16.75
CA ASN A 119 3.58 15.58 17.12
C ASN A 119 3.35 16.37 18.42
N HIS A 120 4.18 16.11 19.43
CA HIS A 120 4.14 16.84 20.69
C HIS A 120 4.51 18.32 20.52
N ARG A 121 5.50 18.63 19.67
CA ARG A 121 5.88 20.00 19.36
C ARG A 121 4.74 20.77 18.70
N LYS A 122 4.01 20.18 17.76
CA LYS A 122 2.86 20.84 17.11
C LYS A 122 1.69 21.00 18.08
N ALA A 123 1.37 19.96 18.85
CA ALA A 123 0.27 19.93 19.80
C ALA A 123 -1.07 20.35 19.17
N ASP A 124 -1.79 21.30 19.78
CA ASP A 124 -3.11 21.76 19.38
C ASP A 124 -3.08 22.91 18.35
N ARG A 125 -1.96 23.08 17.65
CA ARG A 125 -1.75 24.11 16.62
C ARG A 125 -1.79 23.51 15.22
N THR A 126 -2.02 24.35 14.21
CA THR A 126 -1.79 23.97 12.80
C THR A 126 -0.28 23.97 12.49
N PRO A 127 0.17 23.32 11.41
CA PRO A 127 1.56 23.39 10.94
C PRO A 127 2.09 24.83 10.85
N GLU A 128 1.30 25.76 10.32
CA GLU A 128 1.66 27.17 10.16
C GLU A 128 1.85 27.85 11.52
N GLN A 129 0.91 27.65 12.45
CA GLN A 129 0.97 28.20 13.80
C GLN A 129 2.12 27.64 14.64
N ALA A 130 2.54 26.41 14.35
CA ALA A 130 3.68 25.78 15.01
C ALA A 130 5.02 26.13 14.34
N GLY A 131 5.03 26.80 13.17
CA GLY A 131 6.23 27.00 12.37
C GLY A 131 6.81 25.69 11.84
N MET A 132 5.96 24.71 11.56
CA MET A 132 6.32 23.34 11.18
C MET A 132 5.78 23.02 9.79
N PRO A 133 6.39 23.53 8.71
CA PRO A 133 5.91 23.27 7.37
C PRO A 133 5.90 21.76 7.06
N LEU A 134 4.88 21.32 6.34
CA LEU A 134 4.80 19.95 5.86
C LEU A 134 5.81 19.75 4.72
N LEU A 135 6.57 18.66 4.79
CA LEU A 135 7.45 18.20 3.72
C LEU A 135 6.66 17.58 2.56
N ARG A 136 5.44 17.10 2.84
CA ARG A 136 4.50 16.56 1.84
C ARG A 136 3.07 16.79 2.31
N GLU A 137 2.19 17.17 1.39
CA GLU A 137 0.78 17.37 1.67
C GLU A 137 0.03 16.03 1.84
N PRO A 138 -0.97 15.96 2.73
CA PRO A 138 -1.83 14.80 2.85
C PRO A 138 -2.68 14.62 1.59
N PHE A 139 -2.76 13.38 1.11
CA PHE A 139 -3.58 13.01 -0.06
C PHE A 139 -4.45 11.80 0.24
N GLU A 140 -5.51 11.64 -0.55
CA GLU A 140 -6.36 10.46 -0.54
C GLU A 140 -5.77 9.38 -1.46
N PRO A 141 -5.43 8.19 -0.94
CA PRO A 141 -4.88 7.11 -1.76
C PRO A 141 -5.86 6.69 -2.86
N THR A 142 -5.35 6.47 -4.07
CA THR A 142 -6.16 5.86 -5.13
C THR A 142 -6.58 4.44 -4.72
N PRO A 143 -7.59 3.84 -5.35
CA PRO A 143 -7.90 2.44 -5.08
C PRO A 143 -6.75 1.45 -5.35
N ALA A 144 -5.83 1.79 -6.27
CA ALA A 144 -4.62 1.01 -6.48
C ALA A 144 -3.68 1.14 -5.28
N ASP A 145 -3.47 2.36 -4.79
CA ASP A 145 -2.68 2.61 -3.58
C ASP A 145 -3.29 1.91 -2.38
N ALA A 146 -4.60 2.07 -2.17
CA ALA A 146 -5.38 1.40 -1.13
C ALA A 146 -5.11 -0.10 -1.06
N MET A 147 -5.04 -0.75 -2.22
CA MET A 147 -4.75 -2.16 -2.30
C MET A 147 -3.28 -2.46 -1.99
N LEU A 148 -2.34 -1.64 -2.47
CA LEU A 148 -0.95 -1.77 -2.06
C LEU A 148 -0.79 -1.53 -0.55
N LEU A 149 -1.58 -0.63 0.06
CA LEU A 149 -1.57 -0.33 1.49
C LEU A 149 -1.89 -1.56 2.37
N THR A 150 -2.58 -2.59 1.84
CA THR A 150 -2.88 -3.82 2.59
C THR A 150 -1.71 -4.80 2.64
N LEU A 151 -0.76 -4.71 1.70
CA LEU A 151 0.46 -5.52 1.69
C LEU A 151 1.37 -5.15 2.86
N GLY A 152 2.04 -6.13 3.44
CA GLY A 152 3.11 -5.93 4.41
C GLY A 152 4.30 -5.16 3.81
N GLN A 153 5.12 -4.55 4.68
CA GLN A 153 6.26 -3.74 4.23
C GLN A 153 7.28 -4.55 3.40
N SER A 154 7.59 -5.78 3.84
CA SER A 154 8.46 -6.70 3.09
C SER A 154 7.89 -7.13 1.75
N GLU A 155 6.57 -7.30 1.67
CA GLU A 155 5.88 -7.64 0.42
C GLU A 155 5.91 -6.47 -0.57
N ARG A 156 5.82 -5.23 -0.07
CA ARG A 156 5.97 -4.03 -0.90
C ARG A 156 7.37 -3.80 -1.42
N GLU A 157 8.37 -4.00 -0.57
CA GLU A 157 9.78 -3.89 -0.98
C GLU A 157 10.13 -4.94 -2.04
N ALA A 158 9.44 -6.08 -2.01
CA ALA A 158 9.57 -7.11 -3.04
C ALA A 158 8.80 -6.82 -4.33
N LEU A 159 7.98 -5.76 -4.40
CA LEU A 159 7.23 -5.44 -5.62
C LEU A 159 8.16 -4.91 -6.73
N PRO A 160 7.78 -5.12 -8.01
CA PRO A 160 8.48 -4.54 -9.13
C PRO A 160 8.51 -3.00 -9.03
N ALA A 161 9.64 -2.40 -9.40
CA ALA A 161 9.83 -0.95 -9.33
C ALA A 161 8.75 -0.16 -10.09
N TRP A 162 8.19 -0.72 -11.17
CA TRP A 162 7.14 -0.07 -11.95
C TRP A 162 5.76 -0.07 -11.24
N LEU A 163 5.53 -0.97 -10.28
CA LEU A 163 4.35 -0.94 -9.40
C LEU A 163 4.54 -0.01 -8.20
N ALA A 164 5.78 0.12 -7.72
CA ALA A 164 6.12 0.98 -6.58
C ALA A 164 5.98 2.49 -6.89
N ARG A 165 6.03 2.88 -8.17
CA ARG A 165 6.03 4.28 -8.62
C ARG A 165 4.65 4.94 -8.67
N THR A 166 3.57 4.19 -8.52
CA THR A 166 2.20 4.71 -8.66
C THR A 166 1.69 5.46 -7.42
N ALA A 167 2.41 5.38 -6.29
CA ALA A 167 2.03 5.98 -5.01
C ALA A 167 2.62 7.39 -4.76
N ALA A 168 2.95 8.12 -5.84
CA ALA A 168 3.55 9.47 -5.79
C ALA A 168 2.49 10.57 -5.87
#